data_AF-F5LGG3-F1
#
_entry.id   AF-F5LGG3-F1
#
_cell.length_a   1.000
_cell.length_b   1.000
_cell.length_c   1.000
_cell.angle_alpha   90.00
_cell.angle_beta   90.00
_cell.angle_gamma   90.00
#
_symmetry.space_group_name_H-M   'P 1'
#
loop_
_entity.id
_entity.type
_entity.pdbx_description
1 polymer ?
#
loop_
_entity_poly.entity_id
_entity_poly.type
_entity_poly.pdbx_seq_one_letter_code
_entity_poly.pdbx_strand_id
1 'polypeptide(L)'
;MESESANKVLPDLSSGYTLTQEQIRYFRANGHICLKEVLTPAEITAYRPCILEAIRDYMTNTIPSSGPDDSGTVNLRLRHPDVGRFTASRRLAK
;
A
#
# COMPACT_ATOMS: atom_id res chain seq x y z
N MET A 1 22.65 -1.35 -18.27
CA MET A 1 22.05 -2.60 -17.79
C MET A 1 20.56 -2.36 -17.78
N GLU A 2 19.87 -3.04 -18.68
CA GLU A 2 18.57 -2.66 -19.23
C GLU A 2 17.48 -2.71 -18.15
N SER A 3 16.73 -1.61 -18.05
CA SER A 3 15.52 -1.52 -17.24
C SER A 3 14.44 -2.35 -17.90
N GLU A 4 14.40 -3.64 -17.57
CA GLU A 4 13.37 -4.58 -17.99
C GLU A 4 12.04 -4.15 -17.33
N SER A 5 11.41 -3.16 -17.95
CA SER A 5 10.07 -2.68 -17.63
C SER A 5 9.09 -3.72 -18.16
N ALA A 6 9.11 -4.91 -17.56
CA ALA A 6 8.08 -5.90 -17.79
C ALA A 6 6.75 -5.20 -17.52
N ASN A 7 5.91 -5.12 -18.54
CA ASN A 7 4.56 -4.57 -18.49
C ASN A 7 3.71 -5.44 -17.57
N LYS A 8 3.98 -5.36 -16.26
CA LYS A 8 3.40 -6.21 -15.23
C LYS A 8 1.99 -5.68 -15.03
N VAL A 9 1.03 -6.35 -15.66
CA VAL A 9 -0.39 -6.06 -15.47
C VAL A 9 -0.71 -6.26 -13.99
N LEU A 10 -0.87 -5.14 -13.27
CA LEU A 10 -1.26 -5.16 -11.87
C LEU A 10 -2.73 -5.56 -11.75
N PRO A 11 -3.10 -6.36 -10.74
CA PRO A 11 -4.48 -6.75 -10.54
C PRO A 11 -5.33 -5.52 -10.20
N ASP A 12 -6.57 -5.52 -10.71
CA ASP A 12 -7.53 -4.45 -10.47
C ASP A 12 -8.07 -4.52 -9.03
N LEU A 13 -7.92 -3.42 -8.30
CA LEU A 13 -8.40 -3.24 -6.93
C LEU A 13 -9.68 -2.38 -6.85
N SER A 14 -10.35 -2.14 -7.98
CA SER A 14 -11.59 -1.36 -8.05
C SER A 14 -12.78 -2.03 -7.34
N SER A 15 -12.72 -3.36 -7.16
CA SER A 15 -13.73 -4.12 -6.44
C SER A 15 -13.72 -3.78 -4.95
N GLY A 16 -14.90 -3.46 -4.42
CA GLY A 16 -15.07 -3.06 -3.02
C GLY A 16 -15.03 -4.25 -2.07
N TYR A 17 -14.58 -3.99 -0.84
CA TYR A 17 -14.76 -4.90 0.30
C TYR A 17 -16.05 -4.51 1.01
N THR A 18 -17.01 -5.44 1.09
CA THR A 18 -18.30 -5.19 1.74
C THR A 18 -18.15 -5.35 3.24
N LEU A 19 -18.55 -4.30 3.99
CA LEU A 19 -18.55 -4.32 5.45
C LEU A 19 -19.91 -4.75 5.98
N THR A 20 -19.92 -5.66 6.95
CA THR A 20 -21.14 -6.01 7.68
C THR A 20 -21.50 -4.91 8.67
N GLN A 21 -22.78 -4.83 9.04
CA GLN A 21 -23.23 -3.89 10.06
C GLN A 21 -22.56 -4.14 11.42
N GLU A 22 -22.22 -5.39 11.72
CA GLU A 22 -21.49 -5.75 12.95
C GLU A 22 -20.08 -5.20 12.94
N GLN A 23 -19.36 -5.31 11.82
CA GLN A 23 -18.03 -4.73 11.66
C GLN A 23 -18.05 -3.20 11.81
N ILE A 24 -19.04 -2.54 11.20
CA ILE A 24 -19.21 -1.08 11.32
C ILE A 24 -19.50 -0.69 12.77
N ARG A 25 -20.40 -1.41 13.46
CA ARG A 25 -20.71 -1.17 14.88
C ARG A 25 -19.48 -1.39 15.76
N TYR A 26 -18.72 -2.45 15.52
CA TYR A 26 -17.50 -2.75 16.27
C TYR A 26 -16.47 -1.63 16.12
N PHE A 27 -16.20 -1.17 14.89
CA PHE A 27 -15.29 -0.06 14.64
C PHE A 27 -15.74 1.22 15.35
N ARG A 28 -17.03 1.57 15.27
CA ARG A 28 -17.57 2.76 15.95
C ARG A 28 -17.45 2.71 17.47
N ALA A 29 -17.58 1.52 18.07
CA ALA A 29 -17.49 1.34 19.52
C ALA A 29 -16.03 1.31 20.02
N ASN A 30 -15.10 0.77 19.24
CA ASN A 30 -13.73 0.48 19.68
C ASN A 30 -12.66 1.38 19.05
N GLY A 31 -13.02 2.19 18.05
CA GLY A 31 -12.09 3.04 17.30
C GLY A 31 -11.16 2.28 16.34
N HIS A 32 -11.24 0.95 16.28
CA HIS A 32 -10.43 0.10 15.41
C HIS A 32 -11.17 -1.20 15.06
N ILE A 33 -10.70 -1.88 14.01
CA ILE A 33 -11.15 -3.21 13.61
C ILE A 33 -10.06 -3.92 12.82
N CYS A 34 -9.96 -5.24 12.96
CA CYS A 34 -9.13 -6.09 12.10
C CYS A 34 -10.01 -6.74 11.03
N LEU A 35 -9.80 -6.36 9.77
CA LEU A 35 -10.49 -6.97 8.62
C LEU A 35 -9.58 -8.01 7.98
N LYS A 36 -10.11 -9.22 7.77
CA LYS A 36 -9.40 -10.32 7.13
C LYS A 36 -9.64 -10.31 5.63
N GLU A 37 -8.65 -10.77 4.88
CA GLU A 37 -8.77 -11.04 3.43
C GLU A 37 -9.22 -9.81 2.61
N VAL A 38 -8.85 -8.61 3.06
CA VAL A 38 -9.06 -7.39 2.27
C VAL A 38 -8.29 -7.48 0.94
N LEU A 39 -7.14 -8.15 0.94
CA LEU A 39 -6.39 -8.46 -0.28
C LEU A 39 -6.12 -9.95 -0.35
N THR A 40 -6.19 -10.49 -1.56
CA THR A 40 -5.77 -11.86 -1.85
C THR A 40 -4.24 -11.98 -1.82
N PRO A 41 -3.69 -13.18 -1.59
CA PRO A 41 -2.24 -13.40 -1.65
C PRO A 41 -1.62 -13.00 -2.99
N ALA A 42 -2.35 -13.16 -4.09
CA ALA A 42 -1.92 -12.78 -5.43
C ALA A 42 -1.81 -11.25 -5.58
N GLU A 43 -2.82 -10.51 -5.11
CA GLU A 43 -2.80 -9.04 -5.10
C GLU A 43 -1.64 -8.51 -4.26
N ILE A 44 -1.42 -9.06 -3.06
CA ILE A 44 -0.30 -8.68 -2.18
C ILE A 44 1.04 -8.91 -2.90
N THR A 45 1.22 -10.09 -3.50
CA THR A 45 2.45 -10.45 -4.22
C THR A 45 2.69 -9.55 -5.43
N ALA A 46 1.62 -9.12 -6.11
CA ALA A 46 1.72 -8.25 -7.27
C ALA A 46 2.20 -6.84 -6.92
N TYR A 47 1.65 -6.23 -5.86
CA TYR A 47 1.92 -4.84 -5.44
C TYR A 47 3.15 -4.69 -4.53
N ARG A 48 3.59 -5.76 -3.84
CA ARG A 48 4.76 -5.71 -2.94
C ARG A 48 6.02 -5.12 -3.61
N PRO A 49 6.40 -5.48 -4.84
CA PRO A 49 7.56 -4.90 -5.50
C PRO A 49 7.45 -3.39 -5.72
N CYS A 50 6.28 -2.87 -6.10
CA CYS A 50 6.05 -1.43 -6.30
C CYS A 50 6.25 -0.64 -5.01
N ILE A 51 5.79 -1.18 -3.88
CA ILE A 51 5.99 -0.57 -2.55
C ILE A 51 7.48 -0.58 -2.19
N LEU A 52 8.16 -1.69 -2.40
CA LEU A 52 9.61 -1.81 -2.13
C LEU A 52 10.43 -0.89 -3.02
N GLU A 53 10.04 -0.70 -4.28
CA GLU A 53 10.65 0.25 -5.21
C GLU A 53 10.46 1.69 -4.73
N ALA A 54 9.25 2.07 -4.31
CA ALA A 54 8.98 3.39 -3.73
C ALA A 54 9.85 3.67 -2.49
N ILE A 55 10.07 2.66 -1.64
CA ILE A 55 10.96 2.76 -0.48
C ILE A 55 12.41 2.89 -0.93
N ARG A 56 12.86 2.07 -1.88
CA ARG A 56 14.24 2.12 -2.39
C ARG A 56 14.55 3.48 -3.00
N ASP A 57 13.64 4.02 -3.80
CA ASP A 57 13.74 5.36 -4.38
C ASP A 57 13.92 6.42 -3.29
N TYR A 58 13.08 6.38 -2.25
CA TYR A 58 13.22 7.26 -1.10
C TYR A 58 14.59 7.13 -0.42
N MET A 59 15.01 5.92 -0.10
CA MET A 59 16.29 5.67 0.59
C MET A 59 17.51 6.06 -0.25
N THR A 60 17.44 5.91 -1.57
CA THR A 60 18.56 6.22 -2.48
C THR A 60 18.69 7.72 -2.71
N ASN A 61 17.57 8.44 -2.79
CA ASN A 61 17.54 9.88 -3.08
C ASN A 61 17.49 10.77 -1.82
N THR A 62 17.44 10.17 -0.62
CA THR A 62 17.33 10.89 0.66
C THR A 62 18.34 10.32 1.66
N ILE A 63 19.57 10.88 1.74
CA ILE A 63 20.62 10.54 2.73
C ILE A 63 21.36 11.86 3.08
N PRO A 64 21.67 12.18 4.36
CA PRO A 64 22.00 11.28 5.46
C PRO A 64 20.97 11.22 6.58
N SER A 65 20.71 9.98 7.00
CA SER A 65 20.15 9.62 8.29
C SER A 65 21.01 10.25 9.40
N SER A 66 20.35 10.95 10.31
CA SER A 66 20.95 11.51 11.53
C SER A 66 21.22 10.42 12.60
N GLY A 67 20.95 9.15 12.28
CA GLY A 67 21.03 7.99 13.17
C GLY A 67 20.12 6.84 12.72
N PRO A 68 20.32 5.61 13.24
CA PRO A 68 19.57 4.41 12.85
C PRO A 68 18.04 4.51 13.03
N ASP A 69 17.57 5.51 13.79
CA ASP A 69 16.14 5.76 14.07
C ASP A 69 15.52 6.87 13.18
N ASP A 70 16.29 7.48 12.26
CA ASP A 70 15.84 8.62 11.43
C ASP A 70 15.00 8.21 10.20
N SER A 71 14.32 7.06 10.29
CA SER A 71 13.32 6.67 9.29
C SER A 71 12.05 7.47 9.55
N GLY A 72 12.06 8.75 9.17
CA GLY A 72 10.87 9.58 9.16
C GLY A 72 9.72 8.87 8.43
N THR A 73 8.47 9.19 8.80
CA THR A 73 7.31 8.64 8.09
C THR A 73 7.28 9.20 6.66
N VAL A 74 7.38 8.32 5.66
CA VAL A 74 7.38 8.70 4.25
C VAL A 74 6.01 8.46 3.62
N ASN A 75 5.53 9.46 2.88
CA ASN A 75 4.34 9.30 2.06
C ASN A 75 4.66 8.66 0.70
N LEU A 76 4.72 7.33 0.67
CA LEU A 76 5.07 6.55 -0.55
C LEU A 76 4.07 6.73 -1.70
N ARG A 77 2.82 7.10 -1.41
CA ARG A 77 1.78 7.34 -2.43
C ARG A 77 2.17 8.45 -3.41
N LEU A 78 2.94 9.45 -2.95
CA LEU A 78 3.38 10.56 -3.80
C LEU A 78 4.64 10.22 -4.62
N ARG A 79 5.26 9.08 -4.36
CA ARG A 79 6.55 8.67 -4.95
C ARG A 79 6.38 7.60 -6.02
N HIS A 80 5.33 6.76 -5.93
CA HIS A 80 5.08 5.71 -6.91
C HIS A 80 3.60 5.69 -7.32
N PRO A 81 3.27 5.86 -8.62
CA PRO A 81 1.89 5.99 -9.09
C PRO A 81 1.03 4.78 -8.71
N ASP A 82 1.56 3.57 -8.84
CA ASP A 82 0.80 2.36 -8.49
C ASP A 82 0.62 2.14 -6.99
N VAL A 83 1.52 2.66 -6.14
CA VAL A 83 1.29 2.72 -4.67
C VAL A 83 0.16 3.71 -4.37
N GLY A 84 0.08 4.80 -5.14
CA GLY A 84 -1.05 5.71 -5.06
C GLY A 84 -2.37 5.09 -5.50
N ARG A 85 -2.38 4.34 -6.60
CA ARG A 85 -3.58 3.57 -7.03
C ARG A 85 -3.99 2.53 -5.99
N PHE A 86 -3.02 1.81 -5.43
CA PHE A 86 -3.23 0.82 -4.38
C PHE A 86 -3.95 1.44 -3.17
N THR A 87 -3.37 2.51 -2.61
CA THR A 87 -3.91 3.19 -1.41
C THR A 87 -5.26 3.87 -1.65
N ALA A 88 -5.50 4.39 -2.86
CA ALA A 88 -6.75 5.03 -3.24
C ALA A 88 -7.83 4.05 -3.73
N SER A 89 -7.55 2.74 -3.74
CA SER A 89 -8.52 1.74 -4.19
C SER A 89 -9.81 1.79 -3.37
N ARG A 90 -10.96 1.53 -4.02
CA ARG A 90 -12.28 1.47 -3.36
C ARG A 90 -12.34 0.45 -2.22
N ARG A 91 -11.40 -0.50 -2.24
CA ARG A 91 -11.26 -1.52 -1.22
C ARG A 91 -10.65 -0.99 0.06
N LEU A 92 -9.64 -0.12 -0.03
CA LEU A 92 -8.87 0.40 1.09
C LEU A 92 -9.32 1.80 1.56
N ALA A 93 -9.75 2.65 0.63
CA ALA A 93 -10.26 3.99 0.92
C ALA A 93 -11.75 3.94 1.28
N LYS A 94 -12.05 3.56 2.53
CA LYS A 94 -13.41 3.47 3.10
C LYS A 94 -13.81 4.68 3.91
#